data_AF-A0A3N4D9N8-F1
#
_entry.id   AF-A0A3N4D9N8-F1
#
_cell.length_a   1.000
_cell.length_b   1.000
_cell.length_c   1.000
_cell.angle_alpha   90.00
_cell.angle_beta   90.00
_cell.angle_gamma   90.00
#
_symmetry.space_group_name_H-M   'P 1'
#
loop_
_entity.id
_entity.type
_entity.pdbx_description
1 polymer ?
#
loop_
_entity_poly.entity_id
_entity_poly.type
_entity_poly.pdbx_seq_one_letter_code
_entity_poly.pdbx_strand_id
1 'polypeptide(L)'
;MSETQTDEVMAHLMLNTYRCSYEIIEYIWRNHGLRFSIPGLNKWLHQHNFSYKYPKGVPHKFDEKKQADFIEQYTKLKSEVVDEPILFMDAMHPTQATKVSCYQ
;
A
#
# COMPACT_ATOMS: atom_id res chain seq x y z
N MET A 1 -25.07 -10.08 -6.25
CA MET A 1 -24.08 -10.28 -7.32
C MET A 1 -23.89 -11.76 -7.51
N SER A 2 -23.69 -12.22 -8.74
CA SER A 2 -23.21 -13.60 -8.96
C SER A 2 -21.73 -13.72 -8.58
N GLU A 3 -21.24 -14.95 -8.51
CA GLU A 3 -19.82 -15.24 -8.23
C GLU A 3 -18.91 -14.64 -9.31
N THR A 4 -19.24 -14.84 -10.59
CA THR A 4 -18.48 -14.25 -11.71
C THR A 4 -18.40 -12.73 -11.65
N GLN A 5 -19.51 -12.04 -11.36
CA GLN A 5 -19.51 -10.58 -11.20
C GLN A 5 -18.65 -10.14 -10.01
N THR A 6 -18.62 -10.94 -8.95
CA THR A 6 -17.84 -10.67 -7.74
C THR A 6 -16.35 -10.73 -8.05
N ASP A 7 -15.92 -11.78 -8.75
CA ASP A 7 -14.52 -11.96 -9.14
C ASP A 7 -14.04 -10.86 -10.08
N GLU A 8 -14.86 -10.47 -11.06
CA GLU A 8 -14.56 -9.37 -11.98
C GLU A 8 -14.42 -8.03 -11.26
N VAL A 9 -15.34 -7.71 -10.33
CA VAL A 9 -15.26 -6.47 -9.54
C VAL A 9 -14.03 -6.50 -8.64
N MET A 10 -13.75 -7.61 -7.95
CA MET A 10 -12.60 -7.70 -7.06
C MET A 10 -11.27 -7.57 -7.82
N ALA A 11 -11.12 -8.25 -8.97
CA ALA A 11 -9.95 -8.12 -9.82
C ALA A 11 -9.75 -6.67 -10.29
N HIS A 12 -10.84 -6.00 -10.70
CA HIS A 12 -10.79 -4.60 -11.11
C HIS A 12 -10.38 -3.67 -9.96
N LEU A 13 -10.92 -3.88 -8.76
CA LEU A 13 -10.59 -3.09 -7.57
C LEU A 13 -9.16 -3.34 -7.06
N MET A 14 -8.55 -4.48 -7.37
CA MET A 14 -7.14 -4.73 -7.07
C MET A 14 -6.18 -3.99 -8.01
N LEU A 15 -6.60 -3.73 -9.25
CA LEU A 15 -5.81 -3.03 -10.26
C LEU A 15 -6.02 -1.51 -10.25
N ASN A 16 -7.16 -1.05 -9.76
CA ASN A 16 -7.57 0.35 -9.82
C ASN A 16 -7.79 0.92 -8.43
N THR A 17 -7.20 2.09 -8.16
CA THR A 17 -7.46 2.84 -6.93
C THR A 17 -8.52 3.90 -7.19
N TYR A 18 -9.69 3.74 -6.58
CA TYR A 18 -10.75 4.75 -6.57
C TYR A 18 -10.53 5.76 -5.46
N ARG A 19 -11.04 6.98 -5.61
CA ARG A 19 -10.94 8.03 -4.58
C ARG A 19 -12.05 7.91 -3.52
N CYS A 20 -13.23 7.44 -3.92
CA CYS A 20 -14.36 7.29 -3.02
C CYS A 20 -15.30 6.15 -3.43
N SER A 21 -16.15 5.71 -2.50
CA SER A 21 -17.09 4.61 -2.71
C SER A 21 -18.10 4.88 -3.84
N TYR A 22 -18.42 6.15 -4.16
CA TYR A 22 -19.33 6.47 -5.25
C TYR A 22 -18.80 6.05 -6.62
N GLU A 23 -17.50 6.15 -6.85
CA GLU A 23 -16.89 5.75 -8.13
C GLU A 23 -16.96 4.22 -8.31
N ILE A 24 -16.82 3.47 -7.21
CA ILE A 24 -17.00 2.02 -7.20
C ILE A 24 -18.47 1.66 -7.49
N ILE A 25 -19.43 2.36 -6.87
CA ILE A 25 -20.86 2.15 -7.14
C ILE A 25 -21.19 2.39 -8.61
N GLU A 26 -20.68 3.49 -9.20
CA GLU A 26 -20.90 3.80 -10.61
C GLU A 26 -20.26 2.77 -11.54
N TYR A 27 -19.06 2.27 -11.23
CA TYR A 27 -18.43 1.18 -11.97
C TYR A 27 -19.30 -0.09 -11.98
N ILE A 28 -19.75 -0.53 -10.79
CA ILE A 28 -20.59 -1.73 -10.66
C ILE A 28 -21.93 -1.53 -11.37
N TRP A 29 -22.52 -0.34 -11.28
CA TRP A 29 -23.75 -0.02 -11.98
C TRP A 29 -23.60 -0.09 -13.50
N ARG A 30 -22.53 0.49 -14.06
CA ARG A 30 -22.28 0.52 -15.50
C ARG A 30 -22.01 -0.87 -16.09
N ASN A 31 -21.29 -1.71 -15.35
CA ASN A 31 -20.85 -3.01 -15.87
C ASN A 31 -21.78 -4.17 -15.54
N HIS A 32 -22.52 -4.08 -14.43
CA HIS A 32 -23.35 -5.18 -13.94
C HIS A 32 -24.81 -4.79 -13.70
N GLY A 33 -25.19 -3.52 -13.88
CA GLY A 33 -26.57 -3.05 -13.66
C GLY A 33 -27.03 -3.13 -12.20
N LEU A 34 -26.09 -3.17 -11.25
CA LEU A 34 -26.38 -3.31 -9.82
C LEU A 34 -25.99 -2.03 -9.08
N ARG A 35 -26.95 -1.44 -8.36
CA ARG A 35 -26.74 -0.20 -7.61
C ARG A 35 -26.72 -0.46 -6.11
N PHE A 36 -25.55 -0.29 -5.51
CA PHE A 36 -25.40 -0.39 -4.06
C PHE A 36 -25.76 0.93 -3.38
N SER A 37 -26.29 0.84 -2.15
CA SER A 37 -26.20 1.95 -1.20
C SER A 37 -24.79 2.02 -0.61
N ILE A 38 -24.38 3.17 -0.08
CA ILE A 38 -23.04 3.32 0.54
C ILE A 38 -22.81 2.30 1.68
N PRO A 39 -23.74 2.10 2.64
CA PRO A 39 -23.57 1.07 3.67
C PRO A 39 -23.56 -0.35 3.09
N GLY A 40 -24.35 -0.59 2.04
CA GLY A 40 -24.39 -1.88 1.35
C GLY A 40 -23.07 -2.22 0.68
N LEU A 41 -22.47 -1.25 -0.03
CA LEU A 41 -21.15 -1.41 -0.63
C LEU A 41 -20.08 -1.65 0.44
N ASN A 42 -20.06 -0.86 1.51
CA ASN A 42 -19.06 -1.04 2.58
C ASN A 42 -19.16 -2.44 3.21
N LYS A 43 -20.39 -2.90 3.49
CA LYS A 43 -20.60 -4.26 4.02
C LYS A 43 -20.13 -5.32 3.03
N TRP A 44 -20.43 -5.16 1.75
CA TRP A 44 -20.01 -6.09 0.69
C TRP A 44 -18.47 -6.14 0.57
N LEU A 45 -17.81 -4.98 0.51
CA LEU A 45 -16.34 -4.90 0.47
C LEU A 45 -15.70 -5.60 1.68
N HIS A 46 -16.25 -5.40 2.88
CA HIS A 46 -15.77 -6.07 4.10
C HIS A 46 -15.97 -7.59 4.02
N GLN A 47 -17.09 -8.07 3.50
CA GLN A 47 -17.34 -9.52 3.31
C GLN A 47 -16.32 -10.17 2.37
N HIS A 48 -15.85 -9.43 1.37
CA HIS A 48 -14.84 -9.89 0.42
C HIS A 48 -13.40 -9.56 0.85
N ASN A 49 -13.18 -9.22 2.13
CA ASN A 49 -11.87 -8.84 2.68
C ASN A 49 -11.17 -7.71 1.89
N PHE A 50 -11.95 -6.87 1.20
CA PHE A 50 -11.42 -5.71 0.50
C PHE A 50 -11.15 -4.61 1.52
N SER A 51 -9.89 -4.25 1.68
CA SER A 51 -9.48 -3.10 2.46
C SER A 51 -8.95 -2.03 1.53
N TYR A 52 -9.46 -0.81 1.71
CA TYR A 52 -8.99 0.34 0.96
C TYR A 52 -7.54 0.62 1.35
N LYS A 53 -6.60 0.34 0.44
CA LYS A 53 -5.23 0.84 0.60
C LYS A 53 -5.23 2.30 0.22
N TYR A 54 -5.02 3.17 1.20
CA TYR A 54 -4.59 4.52 0.93
C TYR A 54 -3.34 4.42 0.04
N PRO A 55 -3.33 4.99 -1.18
CA PRO A 55 -2.15 4.94 -2.02
C PRO A 55 -1.02 5.57 -1.23
N LYS A 56 -0.01 4.76 -0.89
CA LYS A 56 1.20 5.30 -0.25
C LYS A 56 1.76 6.28 -1.27
N GLY A 57 1.69 7.56 -0.95
CA GLY A 57 2.24 8.59 -1.82
C GLY A 57 3.68 8.20 -2.15
N VAL A 58 4.03 8.33 -3.43
CA VAL A 58 5.44 8.26 -3.81
C VAL A 58 6.16 9.31 -2.94
N PRO A 59 7.23 8.94 -2.22
CA PRO A 59 7.96 9.89 -1.40
C PRO A 59 8.25 11.14 -2.23
N HIS A 60 8.04 12.33 -1.68
CA HIS A 60 8.23 13.58 -2.43
C HIS A 60 9.66 13.71 -3.03
N LYS A 61 10.63 12.99 -2.45
CA LYS A 61 12.03 12.94 -2.88
C LYS A 61 12.37 11.71 -3.73
N PHE A 62 11.38 10.94 -4.19
CA PHE A 62 11.60 9.79 -5.06
C PHE A 62 12.24 10.24 -6.37
N ASP A 63 13.30 9.54 -6.75
CA ASP A 63 14.06 9.77 -7.96
C ASP A 63 14.47 8.40 -8.49
N GLU A 64 13.84 7.98 -9.59
CA GLU A 64 14.01 6.65 -10.18
C GLU A 64 15.47 6.38 -10.54
N LYS A 65 16.19 7.41 -11.03
CA LYS A 65 17.60 7.30 -11.39
C LYS A 65 18.45 7.07 -10.14
N LYS A 66 18.26 7.87 -9.09
CA LYS A 66 19.01 7.68 -7.83
C LYS A 66 18.73 6.32 -7.19
N GLN A 67 17.51 5.81 -7.32
CA GLN A 67 17.18 4.49 -6.82
C GLN A 67 17.88 3.39 -7.63
N ALA A 68 17.90 3.49 -8.97
CA ALA A 68 18.63 2.56 -9.82
C ALA A 68 20.14 2.57 -9.52
N ASP A 69 20.75 3.76 -9.43
CA ASP A 69 22.16 3.94 -9.09
C ASP A 69 22.48 3.31 -7.71
N PHE A 70 21.59 3.48 -6.73
CA PHE A 70 21.75 2.88 -5.40
C PHE A 70 21.67 1.34 -5.44
N ILE A 71 20.73 0.78 -6.21
CA ILE A 71 20.59 -0.69 -6.34
C ILE A 71 21.85 -1.30 -6.95
N GLU A 72 22.42 -0.68 -7.99
CA GLU A 72 23.65 -1.13 -8.63
C GLU A 72 24.82 -1.13 -7.64
N GLN A 73 25.03 0.00 -6.95
CA GLN A 73 26.10 0.15 -5.96
C GLN A 73 25.96 -0.85 -4.80
N TYR A 74 24.74 -1.02 -4.28
CA TYR A 74 24.48 -1.96 -3.20
C TYR A 74 24.69 -3.42 -3.62
N THR A 75 24.27 -3.78 -4.84
CA THR A 75 24.46 -5.14 -5.36
C THR A 75 25.94 -5.47 -5.52
N LYS A 76 26.73 -4.51 -6.02
CA LYS A 76 28.19 -4.63 -6.11
C LYS A 76 28.82 -4.78 -4.72
N LEU A 77 28.48 -3.89 -3.78
CA LEU A 77 28.95 -3.96 -2.40
C LEU A 77 28.65 -5.31 -1.75
N LYS A 78 27.41 -5.81 -1.92
CA LYS A 78 27.00 -7.11 -1.39
C LYS A 78 27.77 -8.29 -1.99
N SER A 79 28.24 -8.17 -3.23
CA SER A 79 29.06 -9.21 -3.86
C SER A 79 30.52 -9.21 -3.39
N GLU A 80 31.01 -8.06 -2.91
CA GLU A 80 32.39 -7.89 -2.42
C GLU A 80 32.51 -8.22 -0.93
N VAL A 81 31.41 -8.12 -0.17
CA VAL A 81 31.34 -8.41 1.26
C VAL A 81 30.99 -9.89 1.48
N VAL A 82 31.94 -10.67 2.02
CA VAL A 82 31.78 -12.11 2.26
C VAL A 82 31.38 -12.40 3.71
N ASP A 83 32.19 -11.95 4.67
CA ASP A 83 32.05 -12.30 6.10
C ASP A 83 31.78 -11.10 7.02
N GLU A 84 31.56 -9.90 6.47
CA GLU A 84 31.29 -8.69 7.25
C GLU A 84 29.82 -8.26 7.16
N PRO A 85 29.23 -7.69 8.23
CA PRO A 85 27.86 -7.19 8.19
C PRO A 85 27.80 -5.82 7.49
N ILE A 86 26.87 -5.67 6.54
CA ILE A 86 26.51 -4.35 6.00
C ILE A 86 25.54 -3.66 6.97
N LEU A 87 25.99 -2.55 7.58
CA LEU A 87 25.20 -1.80 8.55
C LEU A 87 24.56 -0.57 7.89
N PHE A 88 23.25 -0.42 8.08
CA PHE A 88 22.51 0.80 7.73
C PHE A 88 22.31 1.65 8.98
N MET A 89 22.85 2.86 8.98
CA MET A 89 22.67 3.82 10.07
C MET A 89 21.74 4.93 9.62
N ASP A 90 20.73 5.21 10.44
CA ASP A 90 19.82 6.33 10.25
C ASP A 90 20.10 7.39 11.31
N ALA A 91 20.25 8.65 10.88
CA ALA A 91 20.46 9.79 11.77
C ALA A 91 19.12 10.49 11.99
N MET A 92 18.33 9.97 12.93
CA MET A 92 17.10 10.63 13.36
C MET A 92 17.44 11.73 14.37
N HIS A 93 16.89 12.94 14.18
CA HIS A 93 16.93 13.97 15.22
C HIS A 93 16.14 13.45 16.44
N PRO A 94 16.73 13.39 17.65
CA PRO A 94 16.03 12.89 18.83
C PRO A 94 14.98 13.92 19.25
N THR A 95 13.74 13.75 18.83
CA THR A 95 12.65 14.67 19.21
C THR A 95 11.58 14.03 20.11
N GLN A 96 11.79 12.81 20.61
CA GLN A 96 11.03 12.31 21.77
C GLN A 96 11.91 11.39 22.63
N ALA A 97 12.55 11.97 23.66
CA ALA A 97 13.07 11.18 24.78
C ALA A 97 11.87 10.61 25.56
N THR A 98 11.50 9.36 25.30
CA THR A 98 10.62 8.63 26.22
C THR A 98 11.40 8.45 27.51
N LYS A 99 10.99 9.11 28.60
CA LYS A 99 11.54 8.85 29.93
C LYS A 99 11.37 7.37 30.24
N VAL A 100 12.48 6.65 30.38
CA VAL A 100 12.50 5.37 31.08
C VAL A 100 12.31 5.66 32.57
N SER A 101 11.10 5.42 33.08
CA SER A 101 10.87 5.33 34.53
C SER A 101 11.32 3.94 34.99
N CYS A 102 12.45 3.88 35.69
CA CYS A 102 12.84 2.72 36.46
C CYS A 102 11.88 2.62 37.66
N TYR A 103 11.12 1.53 37.79
CA TYR A 103 10.48 1.21 39.06
C TYR A 103 11.56 0.66 39.99
N GLN A 104 11.70 1.30 41.15
CA GLN A 104 12.53 0.85 42.27
C GLN A 104 11.64 0.17 43.31
#